data_AF-A0A1K1Q4C6-F1
#
_entry.id   AF-A0A1K1Q4C6-F1
#
_cell.length_a   1.000
_cell.length_b   1.000
_cell.length_c   1.000
_cell.angle_alpha   90.00
_cell.angle_beta   90.00
_cell.angle_gamma   90.00
#
_symmetry.space_group_name_H-M   'P 1'
#
loop_
_entity.id
_entity.type
_entity.pdbx_description
1 polymer ?
#
loop_
_entity_poly.entity_id
_entity_poly.type
_entity_poly.pdbx_seq_one_letter_code
_entity_poly.pdbx_strand_id
1 'polypeptide(L)'
;MPSDMKSLFTTPLLSGKGKMEFASCLMKVKKADTRQFDRISVREWVEGNMQDPMVRNIFYSLLRAVNYVVGPDLPAAGPALNQLQNALKGALYLDRGWGELIEELRKKASGLGVQFVANTKVTSIDTREGVVRQVLCEDGTKIDTLHVILATSPSIANELVPFAEKTSLHTWKEQAIEVTAACLDVALKRLPKPKQQFAYGIDQTVLFSNYSRAANLSDDGAQVISLIKYQGKESAPLQDLQELEGVLDLMQPGWLCEGCPK
;
A
#
# COMPACT_ATOMS: atom_id res chain seq x y z
N MET A 1 -9.04 15.49 -2.89
CA MET A 1 -9.97 14.88 -3.87
C MET A 1 -11.20 14.29 -3.17
N PRO A 2 -12.36 14.22 -3.84
CA PRO A 2 -13.61 13.81 -3.21
C PRO A 2 -13.71 12.27 -3.07
N SER A 3 -14.43 11.79 -2.05
CA SER A 3 -14.35 10.42 -1.52
C SER A 3 -15.31 9.40 -2.16
N ASP A 4 -16.17 9.82 -3.09
CA ASP A 4 -17.08 8.93 -3.82
C ASP A 4 -17.33 9.41 -5.26
N MET A 5 -17.88 8.53 -6.11
CA MET A 5 -18.16 8.86 -7.51
C MET A 5 -19.15 10.03 -7.69
N LYS A 6 -20.04 10.28 -6.70
CA LYS A 6 -21.02 11.36 -6.78
C LYS A 6 -20.38 12.73 -6.57
N SER A 7 -19.42 12.80 -5.66
CA SER A 7 -18.70 14.03 -5.32
C SER A 7 -17.66 14.44 -6.36
N LEU A 8 -17.27 13.53 -7.27
CA LEU A 8 -16.55 13.84 -8.51
C LEU A 8 -17.40 14.65 -9.52
N PHE A 9 -18.72 14.52 -9.54
CA PHE A 9 -19.56 15.33 -10.45
C PHE A 9 -19.79 16.75 -9.92
N THR A 10 -19.64 16.97 -8.62
CA THR A 10 -19.77 18.30 -7.98
C THR A 10 -18.44 19.04 -7.86
N THR A 11 -17.31 18.39 -8.18
CA THR A 11 -15.99 19.03 -8.06
C THR A 11 -15.79 20.15 -9.09
N PRO A 12 -15.14 21.27 -8.73
CA PRO A 12 -14.67 22.27 -9.68
C PRO A 12 -13.40 21.85 -10.41
N LEU A 13 -12.74 20.76 -9.99
CA LEU A 13 -11.46 20.31 -10.57
C LEU A 13 -11.56 19.87 -12.04
N LEU A 14 -12.74 19.48 -12.51
CA LEU A 14 -12.95 19.01 -13.88
C LEU A 14 -13.98 19.88 -14.60
N SER A 15 -13.67 20.21 -15.86
CA SER A 15 -14.64 20.78 -16.80
C SER A 15 -15.80 19.79 -17.04
N GLY A 16 -16.91 20.26 -17.61
CA GLY A 16 -18.03 19.38 -17.99
C GLY A 16 -17.58 18.23 -18.92
N LYS A 17 -16.69 18.53 -19.88
CA LYS A 17 -16.09 17.52 -20.77
C LYS A 17 -15.20 16.55 -20.01
N GLY A 18 -14.33 17.04 -19.12
CA GLY A 18 -13.45 16.21 -18.30
C GLY A 18 -14.23 15.26 -17.37
N LYS A 19 -15.37 15.69 -16.83
CA LYS A 19 -16.27 14.82 -16.04
C LYS A 19 -16.83 13.66 -16.86
N MET A 20 -17.27 13.91 -18.09
CA MET A 20 -17.76 12.86 -18.99
C MET A 20 -16.65 11.90 -19.40
N GLU A 21 -15.46 12.42 -19.71
CA GLU A 21 -14.29 11.61 -20.05
C GLU A 21 -13.88 10.71 -18.89
N PHE A 22 -13.76 11.26 -17.67
CA PHE A 22 -13.45 10.49 -16.47
C PHE A 22 -14.48 9.38 -16.22
N ALA A 23 -15.78 9.70 -16.30
CA ALA A 23 -16.86 8.73 -16.11
C ALA A 23 -16.83 7.61 -17.17
N SER A 24 -16.59 7.97 -18.43
CA SER A 24 -16.45 7.01 -19.53
C SER A 24 -15.27 6.07 -19.30
N CYS A 25 -14.11 6.61 -18.91
CA CYS A 25 -12.92 5.82 -18.61
C CYS A 25 -13.15 4.87 -17.44
N LEU A 26 -13.77 5.33 -16.36
CA LEU A 26 -14.06 4.48 -15.20
C LEU A 26 -15.03 3.33 -15.56
N MET A 27 -16.02 3.59 -16.41
CA MET A 27 -16.89 2.53 -16.94
C MET A 27 -16.13 1.55 -17.84
N LYS A 28 -15.22 2.04 -18.67
CA LYS A 28 -14.35 1.20 -19.50
C LYS A 28 -13.51 0.27 -18.62
N VAL A 29 -12.89 0.80 -17.58
CA VAL A 29 -12.09 0.04 -16.61
C VAL A 29 -12.94 -1.03 -15.95
N LYS A 30 -14.12 -0.69 -15.43
CA LYS A 30 -15.00 -1.64 -14.73
C LYS A 30 -15.40 -2.86 -15.59
N LYS A 31 -15.44 -2.71 -16.91
CA LYS A 31 -15.88 -3.76 -17.85
C LYS A 31 -14.74 -4.46 -18.59
N ALA A 32 -13.52 -3.94 -18.52
CA ALA A 32 -12.40 -4.45 -19.28
C ALA A 32 -11.92 -5.80 -18.76
N ASP A 33 -11.52 -6.70 -19.68
CA ASP A 33 -10.60 -7.79 -19.37
C ASP A 33 -9.19 -7.20 -19.29
N THR A 34 -8.72 -6.96 -18.07
CA THR A 34 -7.48 -6.21 -17.84
C THR A 34 -6.23 -6.97 -18.28
N ARG A 35 -6.30 -8.30 -18.42
CA ARG A 35 -5.18 -9.14 -18.89
C ARG A 35 -4.68 -8.77 -20.28
N GLN A 36 -5.53 -8.15 -21.09
CA GLN A 36 -5.14 -7.63 -22.41
C GLN A 36 -4.08 -6.52 -22.31
N PHE A 37 -3.91 -5.92 -21.13
CA PHE A 37 -2.99 -4.82 -20.89
C PHE A 37 -1.77 -5.22 -20.04
N ASP A 38 -1.46 -6.52 -19.94
CA ASP A 38 -0.31 -7.03 -19.15
C ASP A 38 1.04 -6.66 -19.76
N ARG A 39 1.06 -6.21 -21.03
CA ARG A 39 2.29 -5.90 -21.79
C ARG A 39 2.50 -4.41 -22.07
N ILE A 40 1.64 -3.55 -21.54
CA ILE A 40 1.77 -2.10 -21.67
C ILE A 40 1.85 -1.47 -20.29
N SER A 41 2.51 -0.31 -20.20
CA SER A 41 2.62 0.42 -18.94
C SER A 41 1.30 1.11 -18.56
N VAL A 42 1.16 1.47 -17.29
CA VAL A 42 0.07 2.34 -16.83
C VAL A 42 0.06 3.66 -17.60
N ARG A 43 1.23 4.25 -17.89
CA ARG A 43 1.33 5.48 -18.69
C ARG A 43 0.70 5.30 -20.07
N GLU A 44 1.15 4.29 -20.80
CA GLU A 44 0.68 4.00 -22.16
C GLU A 44 -0.84 3.83 -22.19
N TRP A 45 -1.39 3.12 -21.21
CA TRP A 45 -2.83 2.94 -21.10
C TRP A 45 -3.54 4.26 -20.77
N VAL A 46 -3.10 5.01 -19.76
CA VAL A 46 -3.77 6.25 -19.32
C VAL A 46 -3.74 7.31 -20.42
N GLU A 47 -2.58 7.57 -21.01
CA GLU A 47 -2.41 8.61 -22.02
C GLU A 47 -3.03 8.24 -23.38
N GLY A 48 -3.11 6.93 -23.68
CA GLY A 48 -3.83 6.42 -24.85
C GLY A 48 -5.36 6.46 -24.71
N ASN A 49 -5.90 6.51 -23.49
CA ASN A 49 -7.34 6.48 -23.23
C ASN A 49 -7.94 7.82 -22.79
N MET A 50 -7.12 8.77 -22.35
CA MET A 50 -7.55 10.06 -21.80
C MET A 50 -6.80 11.19 -22.49
N GLN A 51 -7.48 12.28 -22.81
CA GLN A 51 -6.95 13.47 -23.47
C GLN A 51 -6.79 14.64 -22.48
N ASP A 52 -7.75 14.85 -21.57
CA ASP A 52 -7.67 15.93 -20.59
C ASP A 52 -6.53 15.66 -19.57
N PRO A 53 -5.54 16.58 -19.44
CA PRO A 53 -4.42 16.40 -18.53
C PRO A 53 -4.81 16.27 -17.05
N MET A 54 -5.86 16.96 -16.62
CA MET A 54 -6.34 16.86 -15.25
C MET A 54 -7.01 15.51 -15.00
N VAL A 55 -7.76 14.98 -15.98
CA VAL A 55 -8.32 13.62 -15.90
C VAL A 55 -7.20 12.59 -15.76
N ARG A 56 -6.12 12.71 -16.54
CA ARG A 56 -4.94 11.83 -16.42
C ARG A 56 -4.33 11.89 -15.02
N ASN A 57 -4.09 13.08 -14.50
CA ASN A 57 -3.48 13.26 -13.16
C ASN A 57 -4.36 12.69 -12.04
N ILE A 58 -5.68 12.88 -12.14
CA ILE A 58 -6.63 12.25 -11.22
C ILE A 58 -6.52 10.73 -11.30
N PHE A 59 -6.46 10.18 -12.52
CA PHE A 59 -6.38 8.74 -12.70
C PHE A 59 -5.06 8.15 -12.16
N TYR A 60 -3.95 8.84 -12.37
CA TYR A 60 -2.66 8.48 -11.76
C TYR A 60 -2.73 8.51 -10.23
N SER A 61 -3.39 9.51 -9.64
CA SER A 61 -3.56 9.58 -8.17
C SER A 61 -4.35 8.38 -7.62
N LEU A 62 -5.40 7.93 -8.33
CA LEU A 62 -6.20 6.76 -7.95
C LEU A 62 -5.41 5.46 -8.10
N LEU A 63 -4.68 5.30 -9.20
CA LEU A 63 -3.86 4.12 -9.43
C LEU A 63 -2.77 4.00 -8.36
N ARG A 64 -2.06 5.10 -8.09
CA ARG A 64 -1.05 5.16 -7.03
C ARG A 64 -1.64 4.81 -5.66
N ALA A 65 -2.88 5.23 -5.37
CA ALA A 65 -3.52 4.88 -4.11
C ALA A 65 -3.79 3.38 -3.93
N VAL A 66 -3.97 2.64 -5.03
CA VAL A 66 -4.30 1.22 -4.98
C VAL A 66 -3.11 0.31 -5.26
N ASN A 67 -2.02 0.83 -5.85
CA ASN A 67 -0.82 0.06 -6.19
C ASN A 67 0.47 0.56 -5.52
N TYR A 68 0.44 1.71 -4.84
CA TYR A 68 1.57 2.34 -4.13
C TYR A 68 2.72 2.84 -5.01
N VAL A 69 2.64 2.71 -6.33
CA VAL A 69 3.72 3.04 -7.26
C VAL A 69 3.59 4.49 -7.76
N VAL A 70 4.65 5.28 -7.61
CA VAL A 70 4.70 6.68 -8.08
C VAL A 70 4.88 6.77 -9.60
N GLY A 71 5.72 5.92 -10.19
CA GLY A 71 6.07 5.97 -11.61
C GLY A 71 5.08 5.20 -12.49
N PRO A 72 4.31 5.85 -13.38
CA PRO A 72 3.32 5.18 -14.22
C PRO A 72 3.94 4.29 -15.32
N ASP A 73 5.26 4.40 -15.54
CA ASP A 73 6.02 3.58 -16.49
C ASP A 73 6.44 2.22 -15.91
N LEU A 74 6.40 2.06 -14.58
CA LEU A 74 6.90 0.87 -13.90
C LEU A 74 5.89 -0.29 -13.90
N PRO A 75 4.63 -0.12 -13.46
CA PRO A 75 3.70 -1.23 -13.39
C PRO A 75 3.07 -1.51 -14.76
N ALA A 76 2.88 -2.80 -15.06
CA ALA A 76 1.98 -3.21 -16.13
C ALA A 76 0.55 -2.71 -15.85
N ALA A 77 -0.14 -2.24 -16.90
CA ALA A 77 -1.48 -1.68 -16.77
C ALA A 77 -2.49 -2.74 -16.33
N GLY A 78 -2.38 -3.98 -16.80
CA GLY A 78 -3.35 -5.04 -16.51
C GLY A 78 -3.57 -5.29 -15.00
N PRO A 79 -2.52 -5.61 -14.22
CA PRO A 79 -2.63 -5.77 -12.77
C PRO A 79 -3.07 -4.50 -12.05
N ALA A 80 -2.57 -3.33 -12.45
CA ALA A 80 -2.94 -2.05 -11.82
C ALA A 80 -4.43 -1.72 -12.02
N LEU A 81 -4.98 -1.97 -13.22
CA LEU A 81 -6.39 -1.77 -13.52
C LEU A 81 -7.27 -2.81 -12.82
N ASN A 82 -6.82 -4.06 -12.71
CA ASN A 82 -7.53 -5.09 -11.92
C ASN A 82 -7.61 -4.68 -10.44
N GLN A 83 -6.51 -4.15 -9.90
CA GLN A 83 -6.50 -3.67 -8.53
C GLN A 83 -7.42 -2.46 -8.33
N LEU A 84 -7.49 -1.55 -9.31
CA LEU A 84 -8.47 -0.46 -9.31
C LEU A 84 -9.91 -1.00 -9.38
N GLN A 85 -10.21 -2.00 -10.21
CA GLN A 85 -11.53 -2.64 -10.24
C GLN A 85 -11.93 -3.21 -8.87
N ASN A 86 -10.98 -3.80 -8.14
CA ASN A 86 -11.22 -4.29 -6.79
C ASN A 86 -11.45 -3.16 -5.79
N ALA A 87 -10.64 -2.11 -5.83
CA ALA A 87 -10.82 -0.94 -4.95
C ALA A 87 -12.18 -0.24 -5.15
N LEU A 88 -12.71 -0.23 -6.38
CA LEU A 88 -14.03 0.32 -6.69
C LEU A 88 -15.20 -0.47 -6.06
N LYS A 89 -14.96 -1.70 -5.58
CA LYS A 89 -15.95 -2.47 -4.80
C LYS A 89 -16.04 -2.01 -3.34
N GLY A 90 -15.12 -1.13 -2.91
CA GLY A 90 -15.00 -0.67 -1.54
C GLY A 90 -13.96 -1.46 -0.74
N ALA A 91 -13.71 -1.01 0.49
CA ALA A 91 -12.81 -1.64 1.44
C ALA A 91 -13.52 -1.82 2.78
N LEU A 92 -13.18 -2.90 3.48
CA LEU A 92 -13.59 -3.15 4.86
C LEU A 92 -12.42 -2.82 5.78
N TYR A 93 -12.70 -2.12 6.87
CA TYR A 93 -11.74 -1.81 7.91
C TYR A 93 -12.08 -2.61 9.15
N LEU A 94 -11.05 -3.19 9.78
CA LEU A 94 -11.21 -4.01 10.98
C LEU A 94 -11.18 -3.10 12.21
N ASP A 95 -12.17 -3.25 13.07
CA ASP A 95 -12.13 -2.66 14.41
C ASP A 95 -10.91 -3.20 15.17
N ARG A 96 -10.20 -2.30 15.85
CA ARG A 96 -8.90 -2.52 16.51
C ARG A 96 -7.73 -2.78 15.55
N GLY A 97 -7.96 -2.57 14.25
CA GLY A 97 -6.93 -2.61 13.22
C GLY A 97 -6.38 -4.00 12.93
N TRP A 98 -5.41 -4.07 12.02
CA TRP A 98 -4.83 -5.34 11.55
C TRP A 98 -4.10 -6.12 12.63
N GLY A 99 -3.60 -5.45 13.68
CA GLY A 99 -2.93 -6.11 14.81
C GLY A 99 -3.83 -7.15 15.51
N GLU A 100 -5.13 -6.87 15.62
CA GLU A 100 -6.11 -7.80 16.20
C GLU A 100 -6.22 -9.09 15.37
N LEU A 101 -6.25 -8.98 14.04
CA LEU A 101 -6.28 -10.14 13.15
C LEU A 101 -5.03 -11.01 13.34
N ILE A 102 -3.85 -10.38 13.44
CA ILE A 102 -2.60 -11.09 13.64
C ILE A 102 -2.61 -11.82 14.98
N GLU A 103 -3.08 -11.18 16.05
CA GLU A 103 -3.14 -11.80 17.37
C GLU A 103 -4.13 -12.98 17.42
N GLU A 104 -5.29 -12.85 16.79
CA GLU A 104 -6.27 -13.94 16.71
C GLU A 104 -5.76 -15.12 15.85
N LEU A 105 -5.07 -14.85 14.75
CA LEU A 105 -4.40 -15.89 13.96
C LEU A 105 -3.30 -16.59 14.76
N ARG A 106 -2.51 -15.84 15.52
CA ARG A 106 -1.46 -16.36 16.40
C ARG A 106 -2.05 -17.26 17.49
N LYS A 107 -3.09 -16.81 18.20
CA LYS A 107 -3.81 -17.62 19.21
C LYS A 107 -4.34 -18.92 18.62
N LYS A 108 -4.98 -18.85 17.45
CA LYS A 108 -5.50 -20.04 16.75
C LYS A 108 -4.38 -21.01 16.36
N ALA A 109 -3.27 -20.52 15.86
CA ALA A 109 -2.11 -21.33 15.52
C ALA A 109 -1.50 -22.00 16.77
N SER A 110 -1.33 -21.26 17.87
CA SER A 110 -0.88 -21.83 19.15
C SER A 110 -1.83 -22.90 19.68
N GLY A 111 -3.16 -22.70 19.57
CA GLY A 111 -4.16 -23.70 19.92
C GLY A 111 -4.09 -24.98 19.09
N LEU A 112 -3.47 -24.91 17.91
CA LEU A 112 -3.19 -26.06 17.03
C LEU A 112 -1.77 -26.63 17.25
N GLY A 113 -1.03 -26.15 18.25
CA GLY A 113 0.32 -26.63 18.58
C GLY A 113 1.45 -26.00 17.76
N VAL A 114 1.19 -24.94 17.00
CA VAL A 114 2.24 -24.20 16.29
C VAL A 114 3.16 -23.51 17.30
N GLN A 115 4.47 -23.72 17.14
CA GLN A 115 5.49 -23.08 17.95
C GLN A 115 5.98 -21.80 17.28
N PHE A 116 6.01 -20.71 18.06
CA PHE A 116 6.55 -19.42 17.63
C PHE A 116 7.94 -19.25 18.25
N VAL A 117 8.96 -19.23 17.40
CA VAL A 117 10.35 -19.03 17.81
C VAL A 117 10.78 -17.63 17.37
N ALA A 118 10.99 -16.74 18.34
CA ALA A 118 11.44 -15.37 18.12
C ALA A 118 12.90 -15.21 18.55
N ASN A 119 13.56 -14.13 18.11
CA ASN A 119 14.99 -13.88 18.37
C ASN A 119 15.93 -14.98 17.83
N THR A 120 15.46 -15.77 16.86
CA THR A 120 16.26 -16.79 16.18
C THR A 120 16.43 -16.39 14.73
N LYS A 121 17.65 -15.98 14.38
CA LYS A 121 17.98 -15.58 13.01
C LYS A 121 18.29 -16.82 12.18
N VAL A 122 17.51 -17.02 11.12
CA VAL A 122 17.80 -18.02 10.09
C VAL A 122 18.94 -17.49 9.21
N THR A 123 19.94 -18.33 8.96
CA THR A 123 21.12 -17.99 8.15
C THR A 123 21.18 -18.76 6.84
N SER A 124 20.56 -19.94 6.77
CA SER A 124 20.54 -20.72 5.54
C SER A 124 19.40 -21.76 5.51
N ILE A 125 18.98 -22.15 4.31
CA ILE A 125 18.06 -23.25 4.05
C ILE A 125 18.81 -24.32 3.26
N ASP A 126 19.10 -25.46 3.89
CA ASP A 126 19.73 -26.60 3.22
C ASP A 126 18.74 -27.24 2.24
N THR A 127 19.18 -27.36 0.99
CA THR A 127 18.43 -28.03 -0.07
C THR A 127 19.30 -29.12 -0.69
N ARG A 128 18.73 -30.30 -0.91
CA ARG A 128 19.39 -31.44 -1.55
C ARG A 128 18.52 -31.94 -2.68
N GLU A 129 19.09 -31.98 -3.88
CA GLU A 129 18.37 -32.38 -5.10
C GLU A 129 17.08 -31.58 -5.32
N GLY A 130 17.10 -30.29 -4.98
CA GLY A 130 15.95 -29.38 -5.10
C GLY A 130 14.89 -29.51 -4.00
N VAL A 131 15.12 -30.35 -2.98
CA VAL A 131 14.20 -30.55 -1.85
C VAL A 131 14.79 -29.91 -0.59
N VAL A 132 13.97 -29.11 0.11
CA VAL A 132 14.36 -28.57 1.43
C VAL A 132 14.55 -29.72 2.41
N ARG A 133 15.63 -29.65 3.19
CA ARG A 133 15.93 -30.64 4.24
C ARG A 133 15.96 -30.03 5.62
N GLN A 134 16.52 -28.84 5.74
CA GLN A 134 16.80 -28.25 7.04
C GLN A 134 16.89 -26.74 6.95
N VAL A 135 16.47 -26.06 8.02
CA VAL A 135 16.73 -24.65 8.26
C VAL A 135 17.86 -24.53 9.28
N LEU A 136 18.83 -23.69 8.98
CA LEU A 136 20.01 -23.43 9.80
C LEU A 136 19.88 -22.03 10.42
N CYS A 137 20.12 -21.95 11.73
CA CYS A 137 20.06 -20.71 12.49
C CYS A 137 21.46 -20.26 12.93
N GLU A 138 21.61 -18.97 13.23
CA GLU A 138 22.88 -18.35 13.63
C GLU A 138 23.47 -18.94 14.93
N ASP A 139 22.61 -19.38 15.84
CA ASP A 139 22.98 -20.02 17.11
C ASP A 139 23.37 -21.51 16.96
N GLY A 140 23.38 -22.03 15.74
CA GLY A 140 23.66 -23.43 15.44
C GLY A 140 22.43 -24.34 15.51
N THR A 141 21.24 -23.81 15.86
CA THR A 141 19.99 -24.57 15.83
C THR A 141 19.71 -25.07 14.41
N LYS A 142 19.19 -26.30 14.34
CA LYS A 142 18.84 -26.99 13.10
C LYS A 142 17.41 -27.46 13.17
N ILE A 143 16.60 -27.10 12.17
CA ILE A 143 15.18 -27.46 12.12
C ILE A 143 14.95 -28.31 10.87
N ASP A 144 14.70 -29.60 11.05
CA ASP A 144 14.41 -30.51 9.94
C ASP A 144 13.00 -30.24 9.39
N THR A 145 12.90 -30.00 8.09
CA THR A 145 11.63 -29.74 7.41
C THR A 145 11.73 -30.00 5.91
N LEU A 146 10.60 -30.32 5.29
CA LEU A 146 10.48 -30.52 3.83
C LEU A 146 9.97 -29.27 3.11
N HIS A 147 9.40 -28.31 3.86
CA HIS A 147 8.75 -27.14 3.30
C HIS A 147 9.08 -25.91 4.13
N VAL A 148 9.40 -24.81 3.44
CA VAL A 148 9.68 -23.51 4.03
C VAL A 148 8.91 -22.46 3.25
N ILE A 149 8.25 -21.56 3.97
CA ILE A 149 7.65 -20.34 3.41
C ILE A 149 8.52 -19.18 3.90
N LEU A 150 9.11 -18.44 2.96
CA LEU A 150 9.88 -17.23 3.25
C LEU A 150 8.98 -16.01 3.09
N ALA A 151 8.62 -15.39 4.21
CA ALA A 151 7.93 -14.11 4.25
C ALA A 151 8.94 -12.94 4.28
N THR A 152 9.91 -12.95 3.37
CA THR A 152 11.01 -11.98 3.29
C THR A 152 11.07 -11.32 1.91
N SER A 153 11.88 -10.27 1.74
CA SER A 153 12.14 -9.70 0.42
C SER A 153 12.86 -10.70 -0.50
N PRO A 154 12.79 -10.53 -1.84
CA PRO A 154 13.53 -11.37 -2.78
C PRO A 154 15.05 -11.38 -2.52
N SER A 155 15.63 -10.26 -2.07
CA SER A 155 17.05 -10.18 -1.73
C SER A 155 17.41 -11.10 -0.55
N ILE A 156 16.66 -11.00 0.54
CA ILE A 156 16.88 -11.86 1.72
C ILE A 156 16.65 -13.32 1.36
N ALA A 157 15.60 -13.64 0.60
CA ALA A 157 15.33 -15.01 0.18
C ALA A 157 16.46 -15.60 -0.68
N ASN A 158 17.05 -14.79 -1.57
CA ASN A 158 18.20 -15.19 -2.37
C ASN A 158 19.45 -15.45 -1.52
N GLU A 159 19.67 -14.70 -0.45
CA GLU A 159 20.80 -14.89 0.48
C GLU A 159 20.65 -16.15 1.34
N LEU A 160 19.42 -16.47 1.75
CA LEU A 160 19.16 -17.64 2.62
C LEU A 160 19.27 -18.98 1.89
N VAL A 161 19.15 -19.02 0.56
CA VAL A 161 19.13 -20.26 -0.21
C VAL A 161 20.48 -20.46 -0.93
N PRO A 162 21.27 -21.49 -0.58
CA PRO A 162 22.48 -21.82 -1.30
C PRO A 162 22.22 -22.09 -2.79
N PHE A 163 23.14 -21.64 -3.65
CA PHE A 163 23.03 -21.77 -5.10
C PHE A 163 21.78 -21.10 -5.71
N ALA A 164 21.23 -20.07 -5.05
CA ALA A 164 20.03 -19.38 -5.51
C ALA A 164 20.20 -18.75 -6.91
N GLU A 165 21.43 -18.50 -7.38
CA GLU A 165 21.73 -18.08 -8.76
C GLU A 165 21.21 -19.05 -9.83
N LYS A 166 20.99 -20.32 -9.46
CA LYS A 166 20.42 -21.35 -10.35
C LYS A 166 18.90 -21.47 -10.25
N THR A 167 18.25 -20.56 -9.54
CA THR A 167 16.81 -20.58 -9.26
C THR A 167 16.16 -19.26 -9.65
N SER A 168 14.82 -19.22 -9.68
CA SER A 168 14.08 -17.98 -9.91
C SER A 168 14.29 -16.91 -8.83
N LEU A 169 14.79 -17.28 -7.63
CA LEU A 169 15.05 -16.32 -6.56
C LEU A 169 16.08 -15.26 -6.98
N HIS A 170 17.10 -15.65 -7.75
CA HIS A 170 18.08 -14.70 -8.26
C HIS A 170 17.47 -13.76 -9.29
N THR A 171 16.69 -14.28 -10.24
CA THR A 171 15.97 -13.45 -11.19
C THR A 171 15.05 -12.45 -10.49
N TRP A 172 14.31 -12.88 -9.45
CA TRP A 172 13.45 -12.00 -8.68
C TRP A 172 14.22 -10.94 -7.90
N LYS A 173 15.39 -11.27 -7.33
CA LYS A 173 16.26 -10.28 -6.69
C LYS A 173 16.71 -9.20 -7.69
N GLU A 174 17.18 -9.61 -8.86
CA GLU A 174 17.71 -8.67 -9.88
C GLU A 174 16.62 -7.79 -10.51
N GLN A 175 15.39 -8.31 -10.61
CA GLN A 175 14.28 -7.62 -11.28
C GLN A 175 13.34 -6.89 -10.32
N ALA A 176 13.37 -7.19 -9.03
CA ALA A 176 12.50 -6.55 -8.06
C ALA A 176 12.84 -5.06 -7.93
N ILE A 177 11.81 -4.24 -8.05
CA ILE A 177 11.89 -2.81 -7.76
C ILE A 177 11.21 -2.60 -6.41
N GLU A 178 11.94 -2.03 -5.47
CA GLU A 178 11.40 -1.71 -4.17
C GLU A 178 10.33 -0.61 -4.28
N VAL A 179 9.22 -0.80 -3.57
CA VAL A 179 8.13 0.17 -3.47
C VAL A 179 7.98 0.50 -1.99
N THR A 180 8.33 1.73 -1.63
CA THR A 180 8.31 2.21 -0.26
C THR A 180 7.36 3.40 -0.10
N ALA A 181 6.98 3.68 1.15
CA ALA A 181 6.22 4.86 1.49
C ALA A 181 6.67 5.38 2.86
N ALA A 182 6.62 6.70 3.02
CA ALA A 182 6.71 7.34 4.33
C ALA A 182 5.30 7.49 4.90
N CYS A 183 5.11 7.08 6.14
CA CYS A 183 3.82 7.11 6.81
C CYS A 183 3.90 8.00 8.05
N LEU A 184 2.87 8.84 8.25
CA LEU A 184 2.66 9.61 9.47
C LEU A 184 1.28 9.25 10.04
N ASP A 185 1.29 8.64 11.22
CA ASP A 185 0.10 8.27 11.96
C ASP A 185 -0.07 9.20 13.17
N VAL A 186 -1.25 9.81 13.30
CA VAL A 186 -1.56 10.77 14.36
C VAL A 186 -2.93 10.43 14.98
N ALA A 187 -2.95 10.28 16.30
CA ALA A 187 -4.18 10.15 17.07
C ALA A 187 -4.58 11.51 17.66
N LEU A 188 -5.77 11.99 17.32
CA LEU A 188 -6.31 13.26 17.81
C LEU A 188 -7.58 13.02 18.62
N LYS A 189 -7.72 13.65 19.79
CA LYS A 189 -8.97 13.61 20.57
C LYS A 189 -10.15 14.15 19.76
N ARG A 190 -9.91 15.19 18.96
CA ARG A 190 -10.89 15.79 18.07
C ARG A 190 -10.22 16.28 16.79
N LEU A 191 -10.95 16.19 15.68
CA LEU A 191 -10.54 16.80 14.41
C LEU A 191 -10.86 18.30 14.40
N PRO A 192 -9.88 19.19 14.19
CA PRO A 192 -10.13 20.62 13.95
C PRO A 192 -11.12 20.88 12.79
N LYS A 193 -11.04 20.07 11.73
CA LYS A 193 -11.92 20.11 10.56
C LYS A 193 -12.61 18.75 10.37
N PRO A 194 -13.73 18.48 11.09
CA PRO A 194 -14.35 17.15 11.10
C PRO A 194 -15.01 16.74 9.78
N LYS A 195 -15.15 17.64 8.80
CA LYS A 195 -15.63 17.28 7.45
C LYS A 195 -14.50 16.83 6.52
N GLN A 196 -13.25 17.07 6.89
CA GLN A 196 -12.07 16.74 6.08
C GLN A 196 -11.51 15.39 6.51
N GLN A 197 -12.10 14.33 5.96
CA GLN A 197 -11.88 12.95 6.41
C GLN A 197 -10.90 12.18 5.52
N PHE A 198 -10.66 12.67 4.29
CA PHE A 198 -9.92 11.92 3.28
C PHE A 198 -9.47 12.85 2.13
N ALA A 199 -8.28 12.63 1.59
CA ALA A 199 -7.82 13.32 0.39
C ALA A 199 -6.76 12.53 -0.38
N TYR A 200 -6.87 12.53 -1.71
CA TYR A 200 -5.75 12.26 -2.61
C TYR A 200 -5.04 13.56 -2.98
N GLY A 201 -3.71 13.56 -2.93
CA GLY A 201 -2.85 14.52 -3.63
C GLY A 201 -2.82 14.21 -5.12
N ILE A 202 -2.99 15.23 -5.96
CA ILE A 202 -2.98 15.08 -7.43
C ILE A 202 -1.56 15.32 -7.95
N ASP A 203 -1.03 16.49 -7.60
CA ASP A 203 0.32 16.97 -7.86
C ASP A 203 1.35 16.43 -6.85
N GLN A 204 0.90 16.09 -5.64
CA GLN A 204 1.72 15.48 -4.60
C GLN A 204 1.48 13.97 -4.51
N THR A 205 2.50 13.21 -4.11
CA THR A 205 2.43 11.75 -3.90
C THR A 205 1.87 11.36 -2.54
N VAL A 206 0.87 12.10 -2.03
CA VAL A 206 0.34 11.90 -0.67
C VAL A 206 -1.12 11.43 -0.70
N LEU A 207 -1.45 10.51 0.22
CA LEU A 207 -2.79 10.13 0.60
C LEU A 207 -3.01 10.51 2.06
N PHE A 208 -4.14 11.16 2.36
CA PHE A 208 -4.61 11.43 3.73
C PHE A 208 -5.90 10.65 3.98
N SER A 209 -6.01 9.97 5.12
CA SER A 209 -7.22 9.27 5.53
C SER A 209 -7.39 9.27 7.04
N ASN A 210 -8.55 9.69 7.54
CA ASN A 210 -9.00 9.32 8.88
C ASN A 210 -9.63 7.93 8.82
N TYR A 211 -8.97 6.94 9.42
CA TYR A 211 -9.49 5.57 9.45
C TYR A 211 -10.54 5.36 10.55
N SER A 212 -10.56 6.20 11.60
CA SER A 212 -11.58 6.15 12.64
C SER A 212 -13.00 6.47 12.15
N ARG A 213 -13.15 6.98 10.92
CA ARG A 213 -14.47 7.13 10.28
C ARG A 213 -15.11 5.80 9.87
N ALA A 214 -14.30 4.74 9.75
CA ALA A 214 -14.70 3.46 9.16
C ALA A 214 -14.45 2.26 10.08
N ALA A 215 -13.62 2.41 11.11
CA ALA A 215 -13.36 1.40 12.12
C ALA A 215 -13.09 2.06 13.49
N ASN A 216 -13.39 1.34 14.57
CA ASN A 216 -12.98 1.76 15.90
C ASN A 216 -11.51 1.40 16.15
N LEU A 217 -10.62 2.38 16.22
CA LEU A 217 -9.17 2.18 16.30
C LEU A 217 -8.55 2.62 17.64
N SER A 218 -9.37 3.07 18.58
CA SER A 218 -8.93 3.58 19.88
C SER A 218 -9.97 3.27 20.95
N ASP A 219 -9.52 3.00 22.17
CA ASP A 219 -10.44 2.70 23.28
C ASP A 219 -11.08 3.97 23.87
N ASP A 220 -10.42 5.12 23.72
CA ASP A 220 -10.85 6.42 24.23
C ASP A 220 -11.62 7.27 23.20
N GLY A 221 -11.84 6.73 22.00
CA GLY A 221 -12.53 7.42 20.90
C GLY A 221 -11.66 8.42 20.12
N ALA A 222 -10.35 8.48 20.37
CA ALA A 222 -9.42 9.25 19.56
C ALA A 222 -9.51 8.89 18.07
N GLN A 223 -9.38 9.91 17.22
CA GLN A 223 -9.43 9.80 15.78
C GLN A 223 -8.03 9.49 15.24
N VAL A 224 -7.87 8.34 14.59
CA VAL A 224 -6.61 7.87 14.01
C VAL A 224 -6.56 8.27 12.54
N ILE A 225 -5.69 9.24 12.27
CA ILE A 225 -5.37 9.74 10.94
C ILE A 225 -4.06 9.10 10.49
N SER A 226 -4.03 8.65 9.24
CA SER A 226 -2.80 8.25 8.58
C SER A 226 -2.59 9.05 7.31
N LEU A 227 -1.35 9.46 7.10
CA LEU A 227 -0.87 10.00 5.85
C LEU A 227 0.16 9.07 5.26
N ILE A 228 0.10 8.86 3.95
CA ILE A 228 1.03 8.02 3.21
C ILE A 228 1.61 8.87 2.09
N LYS A 229 2.93 9.10 2.10
CA LYS A 229 3.69 9.62 0.97
C LYS A 229 4.31 8.46 0.23
N TYR A 230 3.83 8.19 -0.97
CA TYR A 230 4.43 7.19 -1.86
C TYR A 230 5.80 7.71 -2.31
N GLN A 231 6.85 6.93 -2.07
CA GLN A 231 8.21 7.31 -2.37
C GLN A 231 8.58 6.93 -3.81
N GLY A 232 9.41 7.76 -4.44
CA GLY A 232 10.04 7.46 -5.71
C GLY A 232 11.34 6.68 -5.49
N LYS A 233 12.29 6.83 -6.42
CA LYS A 233 13.65 6.26 -6.25
C LYS A 233 14.44 6.90 -5.11
N GLU A 234 14.11 8.14 -4.78
CA GLU A 234 14.76 8.91 -3.74
C GLU A 234 13.82 9.01 -2.54
N SER A 235 14.40 8.85 -1.35
CA SER A 235 13.73 9.08 -0.07
C SER A 235 14.59 9.97 0.81
N ALA A 236 13.94 10.90 1.52
CA ALA A 236 14.60 11.82 2.42
C ALA A 236 13.72 11.90 3.68
N PRO A 237 13.94 11.03 4.69
CA PRO A 237 12.98 10.83 5.78
C PRO A 237 12.56 12.12 6.51
N LEU A 238 13.49 13.06 6.72
CA LEU A 238 13.18 14.34 7.35
C LEU A 238 12.31 15.24 6.47
N GLN A 239 12.56 15.25 5.16
CA GLN A 239 11.76 16.02 4.21
C GLN A 239 10.40 15.36 3.99
N ASP A 240 10.34 14.03 3.92
CA ASP A 240 9.10 13.26 3.85
C ASP A 240 8.20 13.56 5.05
N LEU A 241 8.77 13.60 6.27
CA LEU A 241 8.03 13.97 7.47
C LEU A 241 7.50 15.41 7.39
N GLN A 242 8.34 16.38 7.01
CA GLN A 242 7.92 17.78 6.89
C GLN A 242 6.78 17.97 5.86
N GLU A 243 6.84 17.25 4.73
CA GLU A 243 5.77 17.27 3.74
C GLU A 243 4.47 16.66 4.28
N LEU A 244 4.56 15.53 5.00
CA LEU A 244 3.41 14.90 5.63
C LEU A 244 2.77 15.80 6.70
N GLU A 245 3.59 16.43 7.56
CA GLU A 245 3.12 17.40 8.54
C GLU A 245 2.45 18.61 7.87
N GLY A 246 3.03 19.12 6.78
CA GLY A 246 2.44 20.22 6.00
C GLY A 246 1.08 19.86 5.37
N VAL A 247 0.90 18.63 4.90
CA VAL A 247 -0.40 18.14 4.44
C VAL A 247 -1.38 18.01 5.61
N LEU A 248 -0.93 17.53 6.77
CA LEU A 248 -1.76 17.44 7.96
C LEU A 248 -2.19 18.83 8.47
N ASP A 249 -1.32 19.83 8.43
CA ASP A 249 -1.65 21.23 8.75
C ASP A 249 -2.71 21.80 7.82
N LEU A 250 -2.63 21.47 6.52
CA LEU A 250 -3.64 21.88 5.55
C LEU A 250 -5.00 21.23 5.83
N MET A 251 -5.00 19.93 6.15
CA MET A 251 -6.21 19.12 6.33
C MET A 251 -6.86 19.30 7.70
N GLN A 252 -6.05 19.51 8.74
CA GLN A 252 -6.45 19.61 10.14
C GLN A 252 -5.67 20.73 10.84
N PRO A 253 -5.86 22.01 10.46
CA PRO A 253 -5.09 23.11 11.00
C PRO A 253 -5.18 23.20 12.53
N GLY A 254 -4.03 23.33 13.19
CA GLY A 254 -3.94 23.38 14.65
C GLY A 254 -4.01 22.03 15.36
N TRP A 255 -3.85 20.92 14.63
CA TRP A 255 -3.86 19.55 15.20
C TRP A 255 -2.86 19.34 16.34
N LEU A 256 -1.72 20.05 16.34
CA LEU A 256 -0.72 19.99 17.42
C LEU A 256 -1.30 20.40 18.78
N CYS A 257 -2.31 21.28 18.81
CA CYS A 257 -2.96 21.72 20.04
C CYS A 257 -3.89 20.65 20.65
N GLU A 258 -4.31 19.65 19.87
CA GLU A 258 -5.21 18.57 20.31
C GLU A 258 -4.44 17.36 20.89
N GLY A 259 -3.11 17.29 20.66
CA GLY A 259 -2.22 16.24 21.16
C GLY A 259 -1.60 16.51 22.53
N CYS A 260 -1.70 17.74 23.06
CA CYS A 260 -1.20 18.05 24.40
C CYS A 260 -2.21 17.58 25.48
N PRO A 261 -1.77 16.87 26.52
CA PRO A 261 -2.57 16.77 27.73
C PRO A 261 -2.79 18.17 28.29
N LYS A 262 -4.05 18.51 28.59
CA LYS A 262 -4.37 19.70 29.40
C LYS A 262 -3.97 19.45 30.85
#